data_AF-A0A3B9RP76-F1
#
_entry.id   AF-A0A3B9RP76-F1
#
_cell.length_a   1.000
_cell.length_b   1.000
_cell.length_c   1.000
_cell.angle_alpha   90.00
_cell.angle_beta   90.00
_cell.angle_gamma   90.00
#
_symmetry.space_group_name_H-M   'P 1'
#
loop_
_entity.id
_entity.type
_entity.pdbx_description
1 polymer ?
#
loop_
_entity_poly.entity_id
_entity_poly.type
_entity_poly.pdbx_seq_one_letter_code
_entity_poly.pdbx_strand_id
1 'polypeptide(L)'
;ERIPSVRDMAMQLEVNPNTVIRAYSMLQDEGILENQRGIGYFVAKGSKTLVLKKRRDHFIKSELPDLFDSMRTLEITLEEIETYFLLFNKEHNYNEVQS
;
A
#
# COMPACT_ATOMS: atom_id res chain seq x y z
N GLU A 1 9.41 -2.43 14.72
CA GLU A 1 9.37 -3.90 14.70
C GLU A 1 10.54 -4.43 13.89
N ARG A 2 11.17 -5.54 14.30
CA ARG A 2 12.29 -6.16 13.56
C ARG A 2 11.72 -7.07 12.48
N ILE A 3 12.29 -7.02 11.28
CA ILE A 3 11.89 -7.90 10.17
C ILE A 3 12.93 -9.02 9.96
N PRO A 4 12.57 -10.11 9.25
CA PRO A 4 13.50 -11.20 8.95
C PRO A 4 14.77 -10.71 8.26
N SER A 5 15.88 -11.40 8.48
CA SER A 5 17.11 -11.11 7.76
C SER A 5 16.94 -11.36 6.26
N VAL A 6 17.85 -10.82 5.43
CA VAL A 6 17.86 -11.07 3.98
C VAL A 6 17.82 -12.56 3.66
N ARG A 7 18.60 -13.38 4.39
CA ARG A 7 18.68 -14.81 4.16
C ARG A 7 17.39 -15.51 4.56
N ASP A 8 16.83 -15.17 5.72
CA ASP A 8 15.59 -15.76 6.21
C ASP A 8 14.41 -15.42 5.29
N MET A 9 14.32 -14.16 4.86
CA MET A 9 13.28 -13.70 3.93
C MET A 9 13.42 -14.37 2.56
N ALA A 10 14.64 -14.54 2.06
CA ALA A 10 14.89 -15.25 0.81
C ALA A 10 14.47 -16.72 0.88
N MET A 11 14.70 -17.38 2.01
CA MET A 11 14.23 -18.74 2.26
C MET A 11 12.70 -18.81 2.38
N GLN A 12 12.08 -17.90 3.12
CA GLN A 12 10.62 -17.88 3.32
C GLN A 12 9.85 -17.65 2.02
N LEU A 13 10.38 -16.81 1.14
CA LEU A 13 9.75 -16.50 -0.14
C LEU A 13 10.27 -17.36 -1.30
N GLU A 14 11.22 -18.26 -1.04
CA GLU A 14 11.90 -19.08 -2.07
C GLU A 14 12.48 -18.26 -3.24
N VAL A 15 13.01 -17.07 -2.95
CA VAL A 15 13.59 -16.15 -3.94
C VAL A 15 15.10 -16.03 -3.78
N ASN A 16 15.76 -15.49 -4.81
CA ASN A 16 17.20 -15.21 -4.74
C ASN A 16 17.50 -14.17 -3.64
N PRO A 17 18.49 -14.40 -2.74
CA PRO A 17 18.88 -13.43 -1.72
C PRO A 17 19.23 -12.04 -2.26
N ASN A 18 19.81 -11.95 -3.46
CA ASN A 18 20.10 -10.67 -4.10
C ASN A 18 18.82 -9.87 -4.42
N THR A 19 17.70 -10.55 -4.71
CA THR A 19 16.40 -9.91 -4.92
C THR A 19 15.91 -9.28 -3.62
N VAL A 20 16.05 -9.98 -2.49
CA VAL A 20 15.69 -9.45 -1.17
C VAL A 20 16.60 -8.27 -0.78
N ILE A 21 17.91 -8.35 -1.05
CA ILE A 21 18.83 -7.22 -0.82
C ILE A 21 18.36 -5.98 -1.57
N ARG A 22 18.04 -6.12 -2.86
CA ARG A 22 17.54 -5.01 -3.67
C ARG A 22 16.23 -4.46 -3.11
N ALA A 23 15.27 -5.31 -2.77
CA ALA A 23 14.00 -4.90 -2.19
C ALA A 23 14.18 -4.17 -0.85
N TYR A 24 15.03 -4.68 0.05
CA TYR A 24 15.31 -4.04 1.33
C TYR A 24 16.00 -2.69 1.13
N SER A 25 16.97 -2.59 0.21
CA SER A 25 17.62 -1.32 -0.13
C SER A 25 16.59 -0.29 -0.63
N MET A 26 15.70 -0.68 -1.53
CA MET A 26 14.62 0.20 -2.01
C MET A 26 13.75 0.68 -0.85
N LEU A 27 13.33 -0.23 0.03
CA LEU A 27 12.51 0.14 1.19
C LEU A 27 13.27 1.03 2.18
N GLN A 28 14.59 0.93 2.28
CA GLN A 28 15.41 1.85 3.06
C GLN A 28 15.51 3.24 2.41
N ASP A 29 15.74 3.30 1.10
CA ASP A 29 15.79 4.56 0.34
C ASP A 29 14.44 5.28 0.41
N GLU A 30 13.35 4.50 0.48
CA GLU A 30 12.00 5.00 0.69
C GLU A 30 11.68 5.38 2.13
N GLY A 31 12.59 5.21 3.09
CA GLY A 31 12.38 5.53 4.51
C GLY A 31 11.36 4.61 5.20
N ILE A 32 11.09 3.43 4.63
CA ILE A 32 10.17 2.42 5.20
C ILE A 32 10.93 1.49 6.15
N LEU A 33 12.20 1.20 5.84
CA LEU A 33 13.08 0.39 6.67
C LEU A 33 14.31 1.18 7.15
N GLU A 34 14.78 0.82 8.34
CA GLU A 34 16.02 1.30 8.93
C GLU A 34 16.94 0.10 9.21
N ASN A 35 18.22 0.22 8.88
CA ASN A 35 19.23 -0.78 9.23
C ASN A 35 19.97 -0.34 10.48
N GLN A 36 19.83 -1.14 11.54
CA GLN A 36 20.63 -0.99 12.75
C GLN A 36 21.85 -1.90 12.63
N ARG A 37 23.04 -1.29 12.46
CA ARG A 37 24.31 -2.00 12.20
C ARG A 37 24.53 -3.10 13.24
N GLY A 38 24.75 -4.32 12.76
CA GLY A 38 24.99 -5.50 13.61
C GLY A 38 23.75 -6.12 14.25
N ILE A 39 22.57 -5.49 14.11
CA ILE A 39 21.32 -5.94 14.73
C ILE A 39 20.32 -6.42 13.65
N GLY A 40 20.24 -5.71 12.52
CA GLY A 40 19.41 -6.07 11.38
C GLY A 40 18.44 -4.96 10.97
N TYR A 41 17.37 -5.34 10.26
CA TYR A 41 16.41 -4.42 9.66
C TYR A 41 15.19 -4.22 10.54
N PHE A 42 14.71 -2.98 10.59
CA PHE A 42 13.55 -2.57 11.38
C PHE A 42 12.62 -1.70 10.54
N VAL A 43 11.33 -1.78 10.82
CA VAL A 43 10.34 -0.85 10.28
C VAL A 43 10.59 0.55 10.86
N ALA A 44 10.81 1.53 9.97
CA ALA A 44 11.07 2.92 10.35
C ALA A 44 9.90 3.54 11.10
N LYS A 45 10.19 4.45 12.04
CA LYS A 45 9.13 5.14 12.80
C LYS A 45 8.38 6.09 11.86
N GLY A 46 7.06 5.92 11.75
CA GLY A 46 6.22 6.72 10.85
C GLY A 46 6.13 6.18 9.41
N SER A 47 6.73 5.03 9.12
CA SER A 47 6.63 4.36 7.81
C SER A 47 5.19 4.13 7.36
N LYS A 48 4.27 3.82 8.28
CA LYS A 48 2.83 3.66 7.98
C LYS A 48 2.25 4.93 7.33
N THR A 49 2.54 6.10 7.91
CA THR A 49 2.07 7.38 7.36
C THR A 49 2.67 7.64 5.99
N LEU A 50 3.94 7.29 5.80
CA LEU A 50 4.63 7.46 4.52
C LEU A 50 4.06 6.54 3.43
N VAL A 51 3.81 5.27 3.75
CA VAL A 51 3.19 4.31 2.83
C VAL A 51 1.77 4.75 2.47
N LEU A 52 0.97 5.19 3.43
CA LEU A 52 -0.38 5.70 3.18
C LEU A 52 -0.34 6.94 2.27
N LYS A 53 0.59 7.87 2.53
CA LYS A 53 0.78 9.04 1.67
C LYS A 53 1.12 8.64 0.24
N LYS A 54 2.07 7.73 0.05
CA LYS A 54 2.45 7.24 -1.29
C LYS A 54 1.27 6.58 -2.02
N ARG A 55 0.51 5.73 -1.33
CA ARG A 55 -0.69 5.09 -1.91
C ARG A 55 -1.75 6.13 -2.30
N ARG A 56 -2.01 7.09 -1.42
CA ARG A 56 -2.93 8.20 -1.71
C ARG A 56 -2.46 9.02 -2.91
N ASP A 57 -1.18 9.34 -2.98
CA ASP A 57 -0.60 10.10 -4.09
C ASP A 57 -0.71 9.31 -5.41
N HIS A 58 -0.47 8.00 -5.38
CA HIS A 58 -0.64 7.13 -6.55
C HIS A 58 -2.10 7.08 -7.02
N PHE A 59 -3.03 6.84 -6.08
CA PHE A 59 -4.46 6.81 -6.36
C PHE A 59 -4.93 8.12 -7.01
N ILE A 60 -4.55 9.26 -6.45
CA ILE A 60 -4.94 10.58 -6.98
C ILE A 60 -4.34 10.85 -8.35
N LYS A 61 -3.10 10.42 -8.60
CA LYS A 61 -2.37 10.77 -9.83
C LYS A 61 -2.56 9.78 -10.97
N SER A 62 -3.01 8.56 -10.69
CA SER A 62 -3.05 7.47 -11.67
C SER A 62 -4.45 6.88 -11.77
N GLU A 63 -5.02 6.45 -10.64
CA GLU A 63 -6.32 5.76 -10.63
C GLU A 63 -7.51 6.72 -10.83
N LEU A 64 -7.51 7.89 -10.18
CA LEU A 64 -8.59 8.87 -10.35
C LEU A 64 -8.72 9.40 -11.78
N PRO A 65 -7.65 9.74 -12.51
CA PRO A 65 -7.75 10.10 -13.92
C PRO A 65 -8.43 9.01 -14.77
N ASP A 66 -8.02 7.75 -14.60
CA ASP A 66 -8.61 6.62 -15.34
C ASP A 66 -10.11 6.44 -15.02
N LEU A 67 -10.48 6.64 -13.75
CA LEU A 67 -11.87 6.65 -13.32
C LEU A 67 -12.65 7.81 -13.98
N PHE A 68 -12.11 9.02 -13.97
CA PHE A 68 -12.79 10.19 -14.53
C PHE A 68 -12.95 10.09 -16.05
N ASP A 69 -11.97 9.51 -16.75
CA ASP A 69 -12.11 9.23 -18.17
C ASP A 69 -13.23 8.22 -18.42
N SER A 70 -13.30 7.16 -17.62
CA SER A 70 -14.38 6.17 -17.70
C SER A 70 -15.75 6.80 -17.40
N MET A 71 -15.85 7.64 -16.38
CA MET A 71 -17.07 8.38 -16.04
C MET A 71 -17.55 9.24 -17.21
N ARG A 72 -16.63 9.99 -17.84
CA ARG A 72 -16.94 10.83 -19.00
C ARG A 72 -17.43 10.02 -20.20
N THR A 73 -16.80 8.87 -20.48
CA THR A 73 -17.22 7.99 -21.58
C THR A 73 -18.58 7.35 -21.34
N LEU A 74 -18.91 7.06 -20.08
CA LEU A 74 -20.17 6.41 -19.70
C LEU A 74 -21.25 7.41 -19.29
N GLU A 75 -20.98 8.71 -19.40
CA GLU A 75 -21.88 9.80 -18.99
C GLU A 75 -22.31 9.73 -17.51
N ILE A 76 -21.46 9.15 -16.65
CA ILE A 76 -21.71 9.03 -15.21
C ILE A 76 -21.32 10.32 -14.51
N THR A 77 -22.23 10.86 -13.70
CA THR A 77 -21.97 12.08 -12.93
C THR A 77 -21.34 11.81 -11.57
N LEU A 78 -20.81 12.86 -10.93
CA LEU A 78 -20.22 12.73 -9.60
C LEU A 78 -21.29 12.39 -8.54
N GLU A 79 -22.51 12.89 -8.70
CA GLU A 79 -23.65 12.63 -7.81
C GLU A 79 -24.06 11.14 -7.84
N GLU A 80 -24.01 10.51 -9.02
CA GLU A 80 -24.25 9.07 -9.16
C GLU A 80 -23.16 8.26 -8.44
N ILE A 81 -21.89 8.63 -8.61
CA ILE A 81 -20.77 8.00 -7.91
C ILE A 81 -20.88 8.16 -6.39
N GLU A 82 -21.26 9.33 -5.90
CA GLU A 82 -21.51 9.55 -4.47
C GLU A 82 -22.61 8.60 -3.96
N THR A 83 -23.69 8.45 -4.72
CA THR A 83 -24.77 7.52 -4.39
C THR A 83 -24.28 6.08 -4.31
N TYR A 84 -23.52 5.61 -5.31
CA TYR A 84 -22.93 4.26 -5.30
C TYR A 84 -21.95 4.06 -4.13
N PHE A 85 -21.13 5.06 -3.82
CA PHE A 85 -20.19 5.00 -2.69
C PHE A 85 -20.91 4.89 -1.34
N LEU A 86 -21.98 5.66 -1.14
CA LEU A 86 -22.80 5.58 0.07
C LEU A 86 -23.49 4.23 0.20
N LEU A 87 -24.01 3.66 -0.90
CA LEU A 87 -24.60 2.33 -0.90
C LEU A 87 -23.57 1.24 -0.55
N PHE A 88 -22.39 1.29 -1.18
CA PHE A 88 -21.29 0.36 -0.91
C PHE A 88 -20.89 0.35 0.58
N ASN A 89 -20.72 1.54 1.18
CA ASN A 89 -20.37 1.66 2.59
C ASN A 89 -21.47 1.12 3.52
N LYS A 90 -22.75 1.29 3.14
CA LYS A 90 -23.87 0.77 3.92
C LYS A 90 -23.89 -0.77 3.93
N GLU A 91 -23.57 -1.40 2.81
CA GLU A 91 -23.48 -2.86 2.70
C GLU A 91 -22.26 -3.42 3.46
N HIS A 92 -21.11 -2.72 3.43
CA HIS A 92 -19.88 -3.18 4.08
C HIS A 92 -19.86 -2.92 5.58
N ASN A 93 -20.41 -1.79 6.06
CA ASN A 93 -20.55 -1.53 7.50
C ASN A 93 -21.56 -2.50 8.17
N TYR A 94 -22.47 -3.11 7.42
CA TYR A 94 -23.37 -4.13 7.97
C TYR A 94 -22.64 -5.46 8.27
N ASN A 95 -21.56 -5.74 7.53
CA ASN A 95 -20.79 -7.00 7.65
C ASN A 95 -19.72 -6.96 8.75
N GLU A 96 -19.22 -5.79 9.14
CA GLU A 96 -18.22 -5.65 10.23
C GLU A 96 -18.82 -5.71 11.64
N VAL A 97 -20.13 -5.50 11.82
CA VAL A 97 -20.79 -5.45 13.15
C VAL A 97 -21.26 -6.84 13.64
N GLN A 98 -21.24 -7.86 12.78
CA GLN A 98 -21.61 -9.24 13.13
C GLN A 98 -20.41 -10.21 13.24
N SER A 99 -19.17 -9.72 13.14
CA SER A 99 -17.94 -10.50 13.30
C SER A 99 -17.21 -10.18 14.60
#